data_AF-A0A009RNX6-F1
#
_entry.id   AF-A0A009RNX6-F1
#
_cell.length_a   1.000
_cell.length_b   1.000
_cell.length_c   1.000
_cell.angle_alpha   90.00
_cell.angle_beta   90.00
_cell.angle_gamma   90.00
#
_symmetry.space_group_name_H-M   'P 1'
#
loop_
_entity.id
_entity.type
_entity.pdbx_description
1 polymer ?
#
loop_
_entity_poly.entity_id
_entity_poly.type
_entity_poly.pdbx_seq_one_letter_code
_entity_poly.pdbx_strand_id
1 'polypeptide(L)'
;MKKNPHVLSVESDTIVNIDATTQSNPDWGLDRIDQKALPLNSTYSYLQTGSGTTAYIVDTGILSSHQEFSGRVLSGYTAISDGNGTTDCNGHGTHVAGTVGGTTYGVAKNVNLVPIRILGCDGSGASSNVIAGLDWILKNGKKPAVVNISLGGRQVLL
;
A
#
# COMPACT_ATOMS: atom_id res chain seq x y z
N MET A 1 -31.01 38.24 15.97
CA MET A 1 -31.31 37.43 14.77
C MET A 1 -32.61 36.64 14.85
N LYS A 2 -32.97 35.98 15.97
CA LYS A 2 -34.22 35.20 16.15
C LYS A 2 -35.58 35.93 15.95
N LYS A 3 -35.61 37.23 15.63
CA LYS A 3 -36.84 38.02 15.42
C LYS A 3 -36.93 38.65 14.02
N ASN A 4 -36.04 38.28 13.10
CA ASN A 4 -36.14 38.74 11.72
C ASN A 4 -37.09 37.80 10.95
N PRO A 5 -38.18 38.30 10.35
CA PRO A 5 -39.15 37.48 9.61
C PRO A 5 -38.57 36.81 8.35
N HIS A 6 -37.34 37.14 7.95
CA HIS A 6 -36.60 36.48 6.87
C HIS A 6 -35.68 35.34 7.34
N VAL A 7 -35.66 35.00 8.63
CA VAL A 7 -34.84 33.91 9.17
C VAL A 7 -35.70 32.67 9.38
N LEU A 8 -35.47 31.63 8.56
CA LEU A 8 -36.25 30.39 8.54
C LEU A 8 -35.94 29.49 9.75
N SER A 9 -34.68 29.38 10.14
CA SER A 9 -34.22 28.75 11.39
C SER A 9 -32.87 29.32 11.81
N VAL A 10 -32.52 29.12 13.08
CA VAL A 10 -31.17 29.37 13.62
C VAL A 10 -30.79 28.11 14.37
N GLU A 11 -29.71 27.48 13.95
CA GLU A 11 -29.14 26.31 14.61
C GLU A 11 -27.91 26.73 15.41
N SER A 12 -27.68 26.10 16.56
CA SER A 12 -26.46 26.31 17.34
C SER A 12 -25.28 25.69 16.61
N ASP A 13 -24.15 26.37 16.66
CA ASP A 13 -22.89 25.85 16.12
C ASP A 13 -22.50 24.53 16.81
N THR A 14 -22.22 23.51 16.03
CA THR A 14 -21.88 22.16 16.50
C THR A 14 -20.47 21.81 16.11
N ILE A 15 -19.72 21.22 17.06
CA ILE A 15 -18.41 20.67 16.77
C ILE A 15 -18.60 19.40 15.94
N VAL A 16 -18.22 19.47 14.67
CA VAL A 16 -18.10 18.30 13.81
C VAL A 16 -16.72 17.69 14.06
N ASN A 17 -16.69 16.50 14.66
CA ASN A 17 -15.45 15.76 14.86
C ASN A 17 -15.16 14.90 13.63
N ILE A 18 -13.89 14.83 13.25
CA ILE A 18 -13.41 13.87 12.27
C ILE A 18 -13.37 12.49 12.94
N ASP A 19 -14.08 11.51 12.39
CA ASP A 19 -14.04 10.11 12.84
C ASP A 19 -12.83 9.41 12.20
N ALA A 20 -11.64 9.66 12.75
CA ALA A 20 -10.39 9.02 12.35
C ALA A 20 -10.08 7.84 13.28
N THR A 21 -9.63 6.73 12.69
CA THR A 21 -9.03 5.65 13.47
C THR A 21 -7.60 6.03 13.79
N THR A 22 -7.20 5.89 15.06
CA THR A 22 -5.83 6.18 15.51
C THR A 22 -5.16 4.92 16.02
N GLN A 23 -3.99 4.59 15.47
CA GLN A 23 -3.07 3.61 16.01
C GLN A 23 -2.12 4.30 16.99
N SER A 24 -2.05 3.80 18.23
CA SER A 24 -1.07 4.24 19.23
C SER A 24 0.26 3.51 19.05
N ASN A 25 1.38 4.21 19.29
CA ASN A 25 2.75 3.68 19.19
C ASN A 25 3.04 2.97 17.85
N PRO A 26 2.75 3.60 16.69
CA PRO A 26 3.14 3.04 15.41
C PRO A 26 4.67 3.11 15.21
N ASP A 27 5.18 2.49 14.14
CA ASP A 27 6.55 2.78 13.72
C ASP A 27 6.69 4.25 13.29
N TRP A 28 7.93 4.75 13.33
CA TRP A 28 8.22 6.16 13.07
C TRP A 28 7.76 6.63 11.68
N GLY A 29 7.68 5.73 10.69
CA GLY A 29 7.27 6.06 9.33
C GLY A 29 5.78 6.38 9.28
N LEU A 30 4.96 5.53 9.89
CA LEU A 30 3.52 5.76 10.04
C LEU A 30 3.24 7.01 10.88
N ASP A 31 3.92 7.21 12.01
CA ASP A 31 3.83 8.44 12.82
C ASP A 31 4.19 9.67 11.98
N ARG A 32 5.20 9.56 11.11
CA ARG A 32 5.65 10.71 10.34
C ARG A 32 4.63 11.16 9.29
N ILE A 33 3.93 10.25 8.61
CA ILE A 33 3.19 10.60 7.39
C ILE A 33 1.82 11.26 7.62
N ASP A 34 1.28 11.25 8.84
CA ASP A 34 -0.01 11.89 9.16
C ASP A 34 0.13 13.31 9.72
N GLN A 35 1.35 13.80 9.94
CA GLN A 35 1.65 15.11 10.52
C GLN A 35 2.57 15.99 9.66
N LYS A 36 2.44 17.32 9.78
CA LYS A 36 3.26 18.28 9.02
C LYS A 36 4.61 18.58 9.67
N ALA A 37 4.60 18.86 10.97
CA ALA A 37 5.76 19.32 11.73
C ALA A 37 6.32 18.21 12.62
N LEU A 38 7.59 18.31 13.00
CA LEU A 38 8.19 17.57 14.11
C LEU A 38 7.96 18.33 15.44
N PRO A 39 8.06 17.68 16.62
CA PRO A 39 8.43 16.28 16.86
C PRO A 39 7.31 15.29 16.52
N LEU A 40 7.66 14.00 16.45
CA LEU A 40 6.70 12.89 16.34
C LEU A 40 5.78 12.82 17.55
N ASN A 41 4.55 12.32 17.36
CA ASN A 41 3.51 12.33 18.40
C ASN A 41 3.10 10.93 18.91
N SER A 42 3.76 9.86 18.43
CA SER A 42 3.48 8.46 18.76
C SER A 42 2.08 7.99 18.37
N THR A 43 1.47 8.59 17.34
CA THR A 43 0.17 8.21 16.82
C THR A 43 0.16 8.18 15.29
N TYR A 44 -0.67 7.32 14.71
CA TYR A 44 -0.96 7.32 13.28
C TYR A 44 -2.48 7.33 13.09
N SER A 45 -3.02 8.45 12.62
CA SER A 45 -4.45 8.68 12.42
C SER A 45 -4.80 8.64 10.94
N TYR A 46 -5.78 7.82 10.58
CA TYR A 46 -6.18 7.61 9.19
C TYR A 46 -7.70 7.51 9.05
N LEU A 47 -8.19 7.99 7.91
CA LEU A 47 -9.62 7.95 7.53
C LEU A 47 -9.95 6.83 6.54
N GLN A 48 -8.93 6.31 5.86
CA GLN A 48 -9.08 5.35 4.77
C GLN A 48 -8.10 4.22 4.97
N THR A 49 -8.54 3.01 4.63
CA THR A 49 -7.74 1.78 4.78
C THR A 49 -7.34 1.18 3.44
N GLY A 50 -7.71 1.80 2.32
CA GLY A 50 -7.50 1.25 0.97
C GLY A 50 -8.46 0.13 0.58
N SER A 51 -9.54 -0.08 1.36
CA SER A 51 -10.57 -1.06 1.05
C SER A 51 -11.14 -0.85 -0.36
N GLY A 52 -11.38 -1.94 -1.09
CA GLY A 52 -11.84 -1.90 -2.48
C GLY A 52 -10.78 -1.50 -3.53
N THR A 53 -9.53 -1.26 -3.11
CA THR A 53 -8.41 -0.92 -4.01
C THR A 53 -7.39 -2.07 -4.09
N THR A 54 -6.62 -2.11 -5.17
CA THR A 54 -5.52 -3.08 -5.37
C THR A 54 -4.17 -2.39 -5.49
N ALA A 55 -3.17 -2.86 -4.75
CA ALA A 55 -1.77 -2.49 -4.93
C ALA A 55 -1.01 -3.66 -5.57
N TYR A 56 -0.46 -3.41 -6.76
CA TYR A 56 0.44 -4.34 -7.45
C TYR A 56 1.87 -4.09 -6.98
N ILE A 57 2.49 -5.08 -6.36
CA ILE A 57 3.85 -4.99 -5.82
C ILE A 57 4.82 -5.68 -6.79
N VAL A 58 5.54 -4.88 -7.57
CA VAL A 58 6.49 -5.33 -8.60
C VAL A 58 7.87 -5.49 -7.97
N ASP A 59 8.22 -6.71 -7.54
CA ASP A 59 9.35 -6.96 -6.64
C ASP A 59 9.82 -8.44 -6.64
N THR A 60 10.41 -8.94 -5.54
CA THR A 60 10.86 -10.33 -5.34
C THR A 60 9.74 -11.33 -5.05
N GLY A 61 8.49 -10.88 -4.97
CA GLY A 61 7.31 -11.66 -4.61
C GLY A 61 6.68 -11.20 -3.29
N ILE A 62 5.67 -11.93 -2.81
CA ILE A 62 5.10 -11.72 -1.47
C ILE A 62 4.91 -13.10 -0.80
N LEU A 63 5.33 -13.24 0.45
CA LEU A 63 4.96 -14.39 1.28
C LEU A 63 3.50 -14.25 1.75
N SER A 64 2.56 -14.83 0.98
CA SER A 64 1.12 -14.65 1.21
C SER A 64 0.61 -15.19 2.55
N SER A 65 1.33 -16.12 3.16
CA SER A 65 1.02 -16.70 4.48
C SER A 65 1.40 -15.80 5.65
N HIS A 66 2.11 -14.68 5.41
CA HIS A 66 2.53 -13.78 6.47
C HIS A 66 1.31 -13.12 7.16
N GLN A 67 1.30 -13.13 8.49
CA GLN A 67 0.15 -12.71 9.31
C GLN A 67 -0.31 -11.26 9.03
N GLU A 68 0.62 -10.38 8.67
CA GLU A 68 0.34 -8.97 8.33
C GLU A 68 -0.63 -8.80 7.15
N PHE A 69 -0.78 -9.81 6.29
CA PHE A 69 -1.66 -9.66 5.13
C PHE A 69 -3.05 -10.22 5.39
N SER A 70 -3.21 -11.10 6.38
CA SER A 70 -4.53 -11.61 6.81
C SER A 70 -5.40 -12.09 5.65
N GLY A 71 -4.80 -12.77 4.66
CA GLY A 71 -5.49 -13.29 3.47
C GLY A 71 -5.73 -12.29 2.33
N ARG A 72 -5.25 -11.04 2.43
CA ARG A 72 -5.42 -9.99 1.41
C ARG A 72 -4.42 -10.05 0.25
N VAL A 73 -3.53 -11.05 0.22
CA VAL A 73 -2.67 -11.31 -0.94
C VAL A 73 -3.44 -12.16 -1.94
N LEU A 74 -3.73 -11.58 -3.11
CA LEU A 74 -4.41 -12.24 -4.21
C LEU A 74 -3.40 -12.91 -5.17
N SER A 75 -3.91 -13.73 -6.09
CA SER A 75 -3.09 -14.31 -7.16
C SER A 75 -2.48 -13.24 -8.06
N GLY A 76 -1.22 -13.41 -8.42
CA GLY A 76 -0.46 -12.47 -9.25
C GLY A 76 0.32 -13.15 -10.37
N TYR A 77 1.49 -12.60 -10.68
CA TYR A 77 2.32 -13.02 -11.81
C TYR A 77 3.78 -13.21 -11.40
N THR A 78 4.47 -14.16 -12.03
CA THR A 78 5.92 -14.30 -11.93
C THR A 78 6.55 -14.35 -13.32
N ALA A 79 7.62 -13.60 -13.50
CA ALA A 79 8.54 -13.75 -14.64
C ALA A 79 9.70 -14.71 -14.33
N ILE A 80 9.81 -15.16 -13.07
CA ILE A 80 10.87 -16.06 -12.60
C ILE A 80 10.40 -17.51 -12.71
N SER A 81 11.16 -18.32 -13.45
CA SER A 81 10.85 -19.73 -13.72
C SER A 81 11.64 -20.69 -12.81
N ASP A 82 11.53 -20.47 -11.50
CA ASP A 82 12.25 -21.25 -10.47
C ASP A 82 11.34 -22.20 -9.66
N GLY A 83 10.05 -22.26 -10.00
CA GLY A 83 9.06 -23.09 -9.30
C GLY A 83 8.44 -22.46 -8.05
N ASN A 84 8.91 -21.28 -7.59
CA ASN A 84 8.35 -20.61 -6.41
C ASN A 84 7.07 -19.81 -6.70
N GLY A 85 6.66 -19.73 -7.97
CA GLY A 85 5.51 -18.92 -8.37
C GLY A 85 5.73 -17.45 -7.98
N THR A 86 4.75 -16.85 -7.31
CA THR A 86 4.79 -15.46 -6.82
C THR A 86 5.33 -15.33 -5.39
N THR A 87 5.68 -16.44 -4.75
CA THR A 87 6.15 -16.46 -3.36
C THR A 87 7.51 -15.77 -3.26
N ASP A 88 7.66 -14.94 -2.24
CA ASP A 88 8.93 -14.27 -1.95
C ASP A 88 9.94 -15.26 -1.34
N CYS A 89 11.16 -15.24 -1.87
CA CYS A 89 12.31 -16.00 -1.36
C CYS A 89 13.51 -15.12 -1.01
N ASN A 90 13.35 -13.79 -1.11
CA ASN A 90 14.37 -12.81 -0.73
C ASN A 90 13.97 -12.06 0.55
N GLY A 91 12.72 -11.62 0.64
CA GLY A 91 12.16 -10.86 1.75
C GLY A 91 11.86 -9.39 1.42
N HIS A 92 12.50 -8.82 0.41
CA HIS A 92 12.32 -7.41 0.03
C HIS A 92 10.87 -7.10 -0.37
N GLY A 93 10.28 -7.89 -1.28
CA GLY A 93 8.91 -7.68 -1.73
C GLY A 93 7.87 -7.86 -0.62
N THR A 94 8.06 -8.81 0.28
CA THR A 94 7.21 -8.98 1.48
C THR A 94 7.31 -7.76 2.40
N HIS A 95 8.51 -7.22 2.61
CA HIS A 95 8.70 -6.02 3.42
C HIS A 95 7.99 -4.80 2.79
N VAL A 96 8.19 -4.57 1.48
CA VAL A 96 7.52 -3.50 0.73
C VAL A 96 6.00 -3.64 0.80
N ALA A 97 5.47 -4.84 0.58
CA ALA A 97 4.05 -5.13 0.71
C ALA A 97 3.52 -4.89 2.13
N GLY A 98 4.34 -5.18 3.15
CA GLY A 98 4.06 -4.89 4.56
C GLY A 98 3.91 -3.39 4.82
N THR A 99 4.81 -2.56 4.29
CA THR A 99 4.70 -1.09 4.41
C THR A 99 3.48 -0.53 3.68
N VAL A 100 3.13 -1.09 2.51
CA VAL A 100 1.93 -0.65 1.77
C VAL A 100 0.66 -1.04 2.50
N GLY A 101 0.54 -2.31 2.92
CA GLY A 101 -0.73 -2.90 3.29
C GLY A 101 -0.69 -3.94 4.40
N GLY A 102 0.34 -3.97 5.25
CA GLY A 102 0.33 -4.77 6.48
C GLY A 102 -0.73 -4.28 7.48
N THR A 103 -1.33 -5.20 8.23
CA THR A 103 -2.34 -4.86 9.26
C THR A 103 -1.74 -3.97 10.36
N THR A 104 -0.50 -4.26 10.79
CA THR A 104 0.18 -3.52 11.86
C THR A 104 1.02 -2.38 11.31
N TYR A 105 1.85 -2.66 10.29
CA TYR A 105 2.88 -1.74 9.78
C TYR A 105 2.52 -1.07 8.44
N GLY A 106 1.33 -1.37 7.91
CA GLY A 106 0.89 -0.82 6.63
C GLY A 106 0.21 0.53 6.75
N VAL A 107 0.39 1.35 5.71
CA VAL A 107 -0.34 2.62 5.50
C VAL A 107 -1.81 2.34 5.17
N ALA A 108 -2.07 1.44 4.20
CA ALA A 108 -3.40 1.08 3.70
C ALA A 108 -3.82 -0.31 4.19
N LYS A 109 -4.25 -0.38 5.46
CA LYS A 109 -4.41 -1.63 6.23
C LYS A 109 -5.45 -2.64 5.70
N ASN A 110 -6.31 -2.27 4.75
CA ASN A 110 -7.30 -3.14 4.11
C ASN A 110 -7.18 -3.15 2.56
N VAL A 111 -6.05 -2.73 2.00
CA VAL A 111 -5.80 -2.85 0.56
C VAL A 111 -5.61 -4.30 0.15
N ASN A 112 -6.02 -4.67 -1.06
CA ASN A 112 -5.64 -5.95 -1.66
C ASN A 112 -4.23 -5.85 -2.24
N LEU A 113 -3.40 -6.86 -1.99
CA LEU A 113 -2.02 -6.92 -2.47
C LEU A 113 -1.92 -7.96 -3.59
N VAL A 114 -1.29 -7.62 -4.70
CA VAL A 114 -1.02 -8.56 -5.80
C VAL A 114 0.49 -8.63 -6.05
N PRO A 115 1.12 -9.80 -5.89
CA PRO A 115 2.55 -9.96 -6.15
C PRO A 115 2.82 -10.02 -7.66
N ILE A 116 3.76 -9.21 -8.12
CA ILE A 116 4.30 -9.23 -9.48
C ILE A 116 5.79 -9.52 -9.36
N ARG A 117 6.13 -10.81 -9.29
CA ARG A 117 7.49 -11.28 -9.01
C ARG A 117 8.36 -11.22 -10.25
N ILE A 118 9.31 -10.29 -10.25
CA ILE A 118 10.21 -10.02 -11.39
C ILE A 118 11.69 -10.15 -11.03
N LEU A 119 12.00 -10.28 -9.72
CA LEU A 119 13.33 -10.52 -9.17
C LEU A 119 13.41 -11.93 -8.56
N GLY A 120 14.58 -12.56 -8.70
CA GLY A 120 14.92 -13.84 -8.08
C GLY A 120 15.23 -13.72 -6.58
N CYS A 121 15.63 -14.83 -5.97
CA CYS A 121 15.93 -14.89 -4.53
C CYS A 121 17.17 -14.07 -4.13
N ASP A 122 18.04 -13.76 -5.09
CA ASP A 122 19.19 -12.85 -4.93
C ASP A 122 18.82 -11.37 -5.07
N GLY A 123 17.53 -11.05 -5.28
CA GLY A 123 17.05 -9.68 -5.46
C GLY A 123 17.35 -9.10 -6.85
N SER A 124 17.77 -9.92 -7.82
CA SER A 124 18.13 -9.47 -9.16
C SER A 124 17.16 -9.99 -10.23
N GLY A 125 17.03 -9.25 -11.33
CA GLY A 125 16.17 -9.63 -12.45
C GLY A 125 16.44 -8.80 -13.70
N ALA A 126 16.06 -9.32 -14.86
CA ALA A 126 16.23 -8.61 -16.12
C ALA A 126 15.20 -7.48 -16.27
N SER A 127 15.55 -6.39 -16.96
CA SER A 127 14.59 -5.32 -17.25
C SER A 127 13.39 -5.81 -18.07
N SER A 128 13.56 -6.86 -18.89
CA SER A 128 12.47 -7.54 -19.59
C SER A 128 11.45 -8.16 -18.63
N ASN A 129 11.85 -8.59 -17.43
CA ASN A 129 10.92 -9.11 -16.43
C ASN A 129 10.02 -8.00 -15.89
N VAL A 130 10.57 -6.79 -15.69
CA VAL A 130 9.78 -5.62 -15.30
C VAL A 130 8.71 -5.33 -16.36
N ILE A 131 9.10 -5.29 -17.64
CA ILE A 131 8.17 -5.06 -18.75
C ILE A 131 7.09 -6.14 -18.77
N ALA A 132 7.47 -7.42 -18.67
CA ALA A 132 6.52 -8.53 -18.64
C ALA A 132 5.53 -8.43 -17.46
N GLY A 133 6.00 -8.00 -16.29
CA GLY A 133 5.15 -7.72 -15.13
C GLY A 133 4.15 -6.60 -15.38
N LEU A 134 4.59 -5.48 -15.96
CA LEU A 134 3.73 -4.35 -16.30
C LEU A 134 2.70 -4.71 -17.38
N ASP A 135 3.11 -5.44 -18.42
CA ASP A 135 2.20 -5.94 -19.46
C ASP A 135 1.11 -6.86 -18.87
N TRP A 136 1.49 -7.73 -17.93
CA TRP A 136 0.53 -8.55 -17.22
C TRP A 136 -0.47 -7.71 -16.41
N ILE A 137 -0.01 -6.65 -15.72
CA ILE A 137 -0.90 -5.73 -14.99
C ILE A 137 -1.83 -4.99 -15.95
N LEU A 138 -1.33 -4.49 -17.08
CA LEU A 138 -2.17 -3.80 -18.07
C LEU A 138 -3.28 -4.70 -18.61
N LYS A 139 -3.00 -6.00 -18.78
CA LYS A 139 -3.95 -6.97 -19.29
C LYS A 139 -4.95 -7.49 -18.24
N ASN A 140 -4.51 -7.68 -16.99
CA ASN A 140 -5.28 -8.38 -15.95
C ASN A 140 -5.68 -7.49 -14.77
N GLY A 141 -5.22 -6.23 -14.78
CA GLY A 141 -5.35 -5.29 -13.69
C GLY A 141 -6.80 -4.94 -13.36
N LYS A 142 -7.14 -4.90 -12.08
CA LYS A 142 -8.45 -4.45 -11.58
C LYS A 142 -8.30 -3.04 -11.02
N LYS A 143 -9.17 -2.13 -11.44
CA LYS A 143 -9.23 -0.75 -10.93
C LYS A 143 -10.29 -0.63 -9.82
N PRO A 144 -10.12 0.29 -8.84
CA PRO A 144 -9.00 1.22 -8.68
C PRO A 144 -7.72 0.52 -8.23
N ALA A 145 -6.57 0.95 -8.75
CA ALA A 145 -5.29 0.36 -8.42
C ALA A 145 -4.11 1.31 -8.52
N VAL A 146 -3.05 0.94 -7.81
CA VAL A 146 -1.71 1.54 -7.87
C VAL A 146 -0.66 0.45 -8.12
N VAL A 147 0.45 0.84 -8.75
CA VAL A 147 1.60 -0.05 -8.98
C VAL A 147 2.78 0.52 -8.20
N ASN A 148 3.39 -0.31 -7.35
CA ASN A 148 4.61 0.02 -6.62
C ASN A 148 5.80 -0.71 -7.23
N ILE A 149 6.86 0.02 -7.57
CA ILE A 149 8.10 -0.49 -8.18
C ILE A 149 9.28 0.00 -7.34
N SER A 150 9.63 -0.77 -6.30
CA SER A 150 10.71 -0.41 -5.36
C SER A 150 12.06 -0.94 -5.83
N LEU A 151 12.45 -0.62 -7.06
CA LEU A 151 13.69 -1.09 -7.68
C LEU A 151 14.26 -0.05 -8.65
N GLY A 152 15.54 -0.20 -8.97
CA GLY A 152 16.24 0.66 -9.92
C GLY A 152 17.29 -0.11 -10.71
N GLY A 153 17.48 0.27 -11.97
CA GLY A 153 18.54 -0.26 -12.82
C GLY A 153 19.61 0.80 -13.09
N ARG A 154 20.81 0.36 -13.50
CA ARG A 154 21.82 1.28 -14.06
C ARG A 154 21.39 1.72 -15.46
N GLN A 155 21.49 3.02 -15.71
CA GLN A 155 21.41 3.58 -17.05
C GLN A 155 22.74 3.29 -17.76
N VAL A 156 22.73 2.52 -18.86
CA VAL A 156 23.90 2.41 -19.75
C VAL A 156 23.74 3.51 -20.79
N LEU A 157 24.49 4.60 -20.63
CA LEU A 157 24.73 5.54 -21.73
C LEU A 157 25.62 4.80 -22.73
N LEU A 158 25.09 4.57 -23.94
CA LEU A 158 25.89 4.23 -25.11
C LEU A 158 26.46 5.52 -25.71
#